data_AF-A0A7J4NUU7-F1
#
_entry.id   AF-A0A7J4NUU7-F1
#
_cell.length_a   1.000
_cell.length_b   1.000
_cell.length_c   1.000
_cell.angle_alpha   90.00
_cell.angle_beta   90.00
_cell.angle_gamma   90.00
#
_symmetry.space_group_name_H-M   'P 1'
#
loop_
_entity.id
_entity.type
_entity.pdbx_description
1 polymer ?
#
loop_
_entity_poly.entity_id
_entity_poly.type
_entity_poly.pdbx_seq_one_letter_code
_entity_poly.pdbx_strand_id
1 'polypeptide(L)'
;ERIILKVSKPGDHAEWVAGIARKFVDEIYTISSSPRDFIIVFFSSLMVWIVDILTCYTVLTAFPFVHNAASPITLTAIVFMAVAVGNLAKMFPITPGAIGTYEGALTVVFKIAGIAGSVGAAAAVIDHIIKNSVTLVFGALYLAHFNIKWHELVDIKGKNEK
;
A
#
# COMPACT_ATOMS: atom_id res chain seq x y z
N GLU A 1 24.33 -18.27 -27.36
CA GLU A 1 23.36 -17.16 -27.31
C GLU A 1 22.03 -17.57 -27.92
N ARG A 2 20.99 -17.81 -27.12
CA ARG A 2 19.58 -17.84 -27.56
C ARG A 2 18.71 -17.34 -26.41
N ILE A 3 18.64 -16.02 -26.27
CA ILE A 3 17.63 -15.38 -25.43
C ILE A 3 16.31 -15.51 -26.18
N ILE A 4 15.43 -16.37 -25.66
CA ILE A 4 14.10 -16.59 -26.19
C ILE A 4 13.27 -15.34 -25.87
N LEU A 5 13.21 -14.39 -26.81
CA LEU A 5 12.10 -13.45 -26.89
C LEU A 5 10.89 -14.23 -27.39
N LYS A 6 10.17 -14.86 -26.46
CA LYS A 6 8.83 -15.39 -26.71
C LYS A 6 7.92 -14.17 -26.85
N VAL A 7 7.82 -13.66 -28.06
CA VAL A 7 6.79 -12.68 -28.43
C VAL A 7 5.45 -13.42 -28.29
N SER A 8 4.76 -13.18 -27.17
CA SER A 8 3.42 -13.70 -26.90
C SER A 8 2.45 -13.26 -28.00
N LYS A 9 1.55 -14.17 -28.39
CA LYS A 9 0.53 -13.90 -29.41
C LYS A 9 -0.52 -12.92 -28.85
N PRO A 10 -1.18 -12.11 -29.69
CA PRO A 10 -2.15 -11.10 -29.25
C PRO A 10 -3.31 -11.62 -28.38
N GLY A 11 -3.66 -12.91 -28.43
CA GLY A 11 -4.68 -13.53 -27.58
C GLY A 11 -4.21 -13.94 -26.17
N ASP A 12 -2.90 -14.04 -25.97
CA ASP A 12 -2.28 -14.52 -24.73
C ASP A 12 -2.41 -13.50 -23.59
N HIS A 13 -2.35 -12.20 -23.92
CA HIS A 13 -2.58 -11.12 -22.95
C HIS A 13 -4.03 -11.08 -22.48
N ALA A 14 -4.99 -11.30 -23.37
CA ALA A 14 -6.41 -11.31 -23.02
C ALA A 14 -6.73 -12.47 -22.07
N GLU A 15 -6.18 -13.66 -22.33
CA GLU A 15 -6.34 -14.82 -21.43
C GLU A 15 -5.63 -14.64 -20.09
N TRP A 16 -4.43 -14.04 -20.08
CA TRP A 16 -3.70 -13.72 -18.84
C TRP A 16 -4.46 -12.71 -17.98
N VAL A 17 -4.92 -11.58 -18.56
CA VAL A 17 -5.73 -10.58 -17.84
C VAL A 17 -7.04 -11.21 -17.33
N ALA A 18 -7.72 -12.01 -18.16
CA ALA A 18 -8.93 -12.71 -17.75
C ALA A 18 -8.66 -13.72 -16.62
N GLY A 19 -7.51 -14.37 -16.60
CA GLY A 19 -7.08 -15.25 -15.51
C GLY A 19 -6.92 -14.52 -14.18
N ILE A 20 -6.28 -13.35 -14.19
CA ILE A 20 -6.13 -12.49 -13.00
C ILE A 20 -7.50 -12.00 -12.52
N ALA A 21 -8.32 -11.50 -13.45
CA ALA A 21 -9.64 -11.00 -13.13
C ALA A 21 -10.54 -12.09 -12.51
N ARG A 22 -10.51 -13.32 -13.06
CA ARG A 22 -11.25 -14.46 -12.48
C ARG A 22 -10.80 -14.79 -11.08
N LYS A 23 -9.48 -14.94 -10.84
CA LYS A 23 -8.96 -15.19 -9.49
C LYS A 23 -9.39 -14.11 -8.49
N PHE A 24 -9.29 -12.85 -8.88
CA PHE A 24 -9.70 -11.73 -8.03
C PHE A 24 -11.19 -11.77 -7.70
N VAL A 25 -12.04 -12.06 -8.68
CA VAL A 25 -13.49 -12.19 -8.48
C VAL A 25 -13.82 -13.41 -7.61
N ASP A 26 -13.13 -14.54 -7.81
CA ASP A 26 -13.32 -15.76 -7.01
C ASP A 26 -12.92 -15.55 -5.53
N GLU A 27 -11.85 -14.79 -5.28
CA GLU A 27 -11.43 -14.41 -3.92
C GLU A 27 -12.47 -13.49 -3.25
N ILE A 28 -12.97 -12.48 -3.97
CA ILE A 28 -14.08 -11.63 -3.49
C ILE A 28 -15.31 -12.47 -3.20
N TYR A 29 -15.67 -13.37 -4.10
CA TYR A 29 -16.83 -14.23 -3.95
C TYR A 29 -16.70 -15.12 -2.71
N THR A 30 -15.53 -15.72 -2.49
CA THR A 30 -15.23 -16.56 -1.32
C THR A 30 -15.42 -15.79 -0.01
N ILE A 31 -14.89 -14.57 0.08
CA ILE A 31 -15.02 -13.72 1.28
C ILE A 31 -16.46 -13.23 1.47
N SER A 32 -17.14 -12.86 0.37
CA SER A 32 -18.51 -12.34 0.41
C SER A 32 -19.57 -13.42 0.66
N SER A 33 -19.26 -14.69 0.41
CA SER A 33 -20.20 -15.82 0.61
C SER A 33 -20.44 -16.13 2.09
N SER A 34 -19.57 -15.65 2.98
CA SER A 34 -19.65 -15.83 4.42
C SER A 34 -19.85 -14.48 5.11
N PRO A 35 -21.02 -14.21 5.73
CA PRO A 35 -21.25 -12.96 6.44
C PRO A 35 -20.23 -12.71 7.56
N ARG A 36 -19.74 -13.78 8.20
CA ARG A 36 -18.74 -13.70 9.27
C ARG A 36 -17.38 -13.23 8.74
N ASP A 37 -16.91 -13.84 7.67
CA ASP A 37 -15.59 -13.53 7.11
C ASP A 37 -15.60 -12.14 6.48
N PHE A 38 -16.69 -11.77 5.81
CA PHE A 38 -16.91 -10.41 5.33
C PHE A 38 -16.81 -9.38 6.47
N ILE A 39 -17.49 -9.60 7.60
CA ILE A 39 -17.45 -8.69 8.75
C ILE A 39 -16.02 -8.57 9.30
N ILE A 40 -15.30 -9.68 9.47
CA ILE A 40 -13.93 -9.67 9.99
C ILE A 40 -13.00 -8.87 9.06
N VAL A 41 -13.07 -9.12 7.76
CA VAL A 41 -12.24 -8.41 6.76
C VAL A 41 -12.62 -6.93 6.68
N PHE A 42 -13.91 -6.61 6.72
CA PHE A 42 -14.39 -5.23 6.69
C PHE A 42 -13.89 -4.42 7.89
N PHE A 43 -14.07 -4.94 9.12
CA PHE A 43 -13.63 -4.23 10.33
C PHE A 43 -12.11 -4.20 10.49
N SER A 44 -11.40 -5.26 10.12
CA SER A 44 -9.93 -5.23 10.12
C SER A 44 -9.39 -4.21 9.12
N SER A 45 -9.99 -4.11 7.93
CA SER A 45 -9.66 -3.08 6.95
C SER A 45 -9.92 -1.68 7.50
N LEU A 46 -11.11 -1.42 8.05
CA LEU A 46 -11.43 -0.12 8.67
C LEU A 46 -10.43 0.26 9.77
N MET A 47 -10.01 -0.70 10.59
CA MET A 47 -9.03 -0.44 11.63
C MET A 47 -7.66 -0.05 11.07
N VAL A 48 -7.20 -0.72 10.01
CA VAL A 48 -5.96 -0.35 9.31
C VAL A 48 -6.06 1.06 8.73
N TRP A 49 -7.19 1.39 8.09
CA TRP A 49 -7.42 2.73 7.54
C TRP A 49 -7.39 3.82 8.62
N ILE A 50 -8.01 3.58 9.77
CA ILE A 50 -7.97 4.52 10.90
C ILE A 50 -6.52 4.74 11.36
N VAL A 51 -5.74 3.67 11.52
CA VAL A 51 -4.33 3.77 11.92
C VAL A 51 -3.50 4.54 10.88
N ASP A 52 -3.73 4.29 9.59
CA ASP A 52 -3.04 5.00 8.50
C ASP A 52 -3.34 6.50 8.49
N ILE A 53 -4.61 6.88 8.71
CA ILE A 53 -5.04 8.27 8.79
C ILE A 53 -4.43 8.94 10.02
N LEU A 54 -4.49 8.29 11.19
CA LEU A 54 -3.94 8.83 12.43
C LEU A 54 -2.42 9.02 12.33
N THR A 55 -1.72 8.08 11.73
CA THR A 55 -0.26 8.17 11.50
C THR A 55 0.06 9.36 10.61
N CYS A 56 -0.59 9.45 9.45
CA CYS A 56 -0.35 10.53 8.49
C CYS A 56 -0.74 11.90 9.08
N TYR A 57 -1.85 11.97 9.80
CA TYR A 57 -2.27 13.18 10.52
C TYR A 57 -1.23 13.60 11.54
N THR A 58 -0.76 12.68 12.38
CA THR A 58 0.24 12.95 13.42
C THR A 58 1.54 13.47 12.80
N VAL A 59 2.05 12.79 11.76
CA VAL A 59 3.24 13.22 11.02
C VAL A 59 3.05 14.62 10.44
N LEU A 60 1.91 14.87 9.81
CA LEU A 60 1.63 16.16 9.18
C LEU A 60 1.52 17.29 10.23
N THR A 61 0.89 17.03 11.37
CA THR A 61 0.79 18.01 12.48
C THR A 61 2.09 18.23 13.24
N ALA A 62 3.09 17.36 13.09
CA ALA A 62 4.40 17.55 13.68
C ALA A 62 5.19 18.69 13.01
N PHE A 63 4.80 19.10 11.80
CA PHE A 63 5.41 20.24 11.11
C PHE A 63 4.89 21.56 11.67
N PRO A 64 5.79 22.52 11.98
CA PRO A 64 5.40 23.86 12.40
C PRO A 64 4.45 24.51 11.38
N PHE A 65 3.54 25.37 11.85
CA PHE A 65 2.56 26.10 11.04
C PHE A 65 1.40 25.28 10.45
N VAL A 66 1.48 23.95 10.37
CA VAL A 66 0.38 23.12 9.85
C VAL A 66 -0.82 23.07 10.80
N HIS A 67 -0.56 23.06 12.12
CA HIS A 67 -1.61 23.03 13.14
C HIS A 67 -2.55 24.26 13.10
N ASN A 68 -2.07 25.39 12.57
CA ASN A 68 -2.84 26.63 12.43
C ASN A 68 -3.35 26.87 11.00
N ALA A 69 -2.99 26.02 10.04
CA ALA A 69 -3.29 26.23 8.62
C ALA A 69 -4.75 25.92 8.25
N ALA A 70 -5.41 25.03 9.01
CA ALA A 70 -6.78 24.62 8.75
C ALA A 70 -7.49 24.15 10.03
N SER A 71 -8.82 24.10 10.00
CA SER A 71 -9.62 23.44 11.03
C SER A 71 -9.23 21.95 11.13
N PRO A 72 -9.25 21.32 12.32
CA PRO A 72 -8.99 19.89 12.49
C PRO A 72 -9.83 19.00 11.56
N ILE A 73 -11.08 19.39 11.29
CA ILE A 73 -11.99 18.65 10.40
C ILE A 73 -11.47 18.68 8.96
N THR A 74 -11.10 19.88 8.47
CA THR A 74 -10.55 20.06 7.12
C THR A 74 -9.23 19.32 6.96
N LEU A 75 -8.34 19.39 7.96
CA LEU A 75 -7.07 18.68 7.95
C LEU A 75 -7.27 17.16 7.90
N THR A 76 -8.24 16.64 8.67
CA THR A 76 -8.59 15.22 8.63
C THR A 76 -9.10 14.80 7.24
N ALA A 77 -9.93 15.62 6.60
CA ALA A 77 -10.41 15.35 5.24
C ALA A 77 -9.27 15.35 4.21
N ILE A 78 -8.32 16.28 4.33
CA ILE A 78 -7.13 16.35 3.48
C ILE A 78 -6.27 15.09 3.66
N VAL A 79 -6.01 14.69 4.91
CA VAL A 79 -5.24 13.48 5.24
C VAL A 79 -5.94 12.23 4.73
N PHE A 80 -7.24 12.11 4.94
CA PHE A 80 -8.05 11.00 4.42
C PHE A 80 -7.90 10.89 2.90
N MET A 81 -8.04 12.01 2.19
CA MET A 81 -7.86 12.06 0.74
C MET A 81 -6.44 11.66 0.34
N ALA A 82 -5.42 12.16 1.03
CA ALA A 82 -4.02 11.87 0.75
C ALA A 82 -3.70 10.38 0.94
N VAL A 83 -4.19 9.78 2.04
CA VAL A 83 -4.03 8.34 2.31
C VAL A 83 -4.79 7.50 1.28
N ALA A 84 -6.01 7.88 0.91
CA ALA A 84 -6.78 7.18 -0.10
C ALA A 84 -6.05 7.17 -1.46
N VAL A 85 -5.60 8.32 -1.94
CA VAL A 85 -4.84 8.43 -3.20
C VAL A 85 -3.50 7.70 -3.11
N GLY A 86 -2.80 7.78 -1.97
CA GLY A 86 -1.57 7.02 -1.75
C GLY A 86 -1.78 5.51 -1.79
N ASN A 87 -2.84 5.01 -1.18
CA ASN A 87 -3.19 3.59 -1.21
C ASN A 87 -3.55 3.13 -2.63
N LEU A 88 -4.24 3.97 -3.42
CA LEU A 88 -4.46 3.72 -4.85
C LEU A 88 -3.13 3.67 -5.63
N ALA A 89 -2.19 4.57 -5.34
CA ALA A 89 -0.87 4.57 -5.98
C ALA A 89 -0.08 3.28 -5.68
N LYS A 90 -0.24 2.71 -4.48
CA LYS A 90 0.38 1.43 -4.08
C LYS A 90 -0.20 0.21 -4.81
N MET A 91 -1.41 0.30 -5.39
CA MET A 91 -1.97 -0.82 -6.16
C MET A 91 -1.19 -1.09 -7.46
N PHE A 92 -0.46 -0.10 -7.97
CA PHE A 92 0.34 -0.25 -9.17
C PHE A 92 1.76 -0.72 -8.81
N PRO A 93 2.21 -1.89 -9.29
CA PRO A 93 3.55 -2.42 -9.00
C PRO A 93 4.63 -1.73 -9.83
N ILE A 94 4.70 -0.40 -9.75
CA ILE A 94 5.63 0.44 -10.54
C ILE A 94 7.03 0.40 -9.94
N THR A 95 7.13 0.53 -8.61
CA THR A 95 8.40 0.50 -7.89
C THR A 95 8.35 -0.51 -6.74
N PRO A 96 9.47 -1.18 -6.42
CA PRO A 96 9.53 -2.07 -5.27
C PRO A 96 9.27 -1.26 -3.99
N GLY A 97 8.26 -1.68 -3.21
CA GLY A 97 7.84 -0.99 -1.99
C GLY A 97 7.14 0.36 -2.22
N ALA A 98 6.72 0.67 -3.46
CA ALA A 98 6.04 1.92 -3.83
C ALA A 98 6.83 3.21 -3.48
N ILE A 99 8.15 3.09 -3.36
CA ILE A 99 9.04 4.21 -3.08
C ILE A 99 8.99 5.18 -4.27
N GLY A 100 8.75 6.45 -3.99
CA GLY A 100 8.58 7.54 -4.94
C GLY A 100 7.14 7.76 -5.40
N THR A 101 6.37 6.70 -5.68
CA THR A 101 4.99 6.82 -6.18
C THR A 101 4.03 7.25 -5.07
N TYR A 102 4.17 6.69 -3.87
CA TYR A 102 3.37 7.06 -2.72
C TYR A 102 3.63 8.51 -2.29
N GLU A 103 4.91 8.86 -2.15
CA GLU A 103 5.34 10.18 -1.70
C GLU A 103 4.91 11.26 -2.70
N GLY A 104 5.04 10.99 -3.99
CA GLY A 104 4.56 11.88 -5.05
C GLY A 104 3.05 12.10 -4.98
N ALA A 105 2.27 11.02 -4.82
CA ALA A 105 0.81 11.09 -4.71
C ALA A 105 0.35 11.94 -3.52
N LEU A 106 0.89 11.68 -2.32
CA LEU A 106 0.57 12.44 -1.11
C LEU A 106 0.98 13.91 -1.24
N THR A 107 2.18 14.17 -1.76
CA THR A 107 2.69 15.53 -1.96
C THR A 107 1.77 16.35 -2.86
N VAL A 108 1.27 15.77 -3.95
CA VAL A 108 0.34 16.43 -4.86
C VAL A 108 -0.97 16.77 -4.15
N VAL A 109 -1.54 15.83 -3.38
CA VAL A 109 -2.78 16.08 -2.63
C VAL A 109 -2.57 17.20 -1.60
N PHE A 110 -1.49 17.17 -0.83
CA PHE A 110 -1.17 18.21 0.15
C PHE A 110 -0.94 19.57 -0.51
N LYS A 111 -0.27 19.60 -1.66
CA LYS A 111 -0.04 20.84 -2.42
C LYS A 111 -1.36 21.44 -2.92
N ILE A 112 -2.28 20.62 -3.44
CA ILE A 112 -3.62 21.07 -3.87
C ILE A 112 -4.41 21.60 -2.67
N ALA A 113 -4.23 20.99 -1.50
CA ALA A 113 -4.85 21.42 -0.25
C ALA A 113 -4.23 22.68 0.39
N GLY A 114 -3.24 23.30 -0.26
CA GLY A 114 -2.61 24.55 0.20
C GLY A 114 -1.44 24.36 1.17
N ILE A 115 -0.98 23.12 1.38
CA ILE A 115 0.22 22.84 2.19
C ILE A 115 1.46 23.07 1.31
N ALA A 116 2.48 23.71 1.88
CA ALA A 116 3.75 23.93 1.19
C ALA A 116 4.32 22.59 0.67
N GLY A 117 4.68 22.53 -0.62
CA GLY A 117 5.10 21.29 -1.26
C GLY A 117 6.32 20.63 -0.59
N SER A 118 7.23 21.43 -0.04
CA SER A 118 8.38 20.93 0.74
C SER A 118 7.95 20.23 2.04
N VAL A 119 6.97 20.80 2.75
CA VAL A 119 6.40 20.22 3.97
C VAL A 119 5.59 18.97 3.64
N GLY A 120 4.74 19.03 2.60
CA GLY A 120 3.95 17.89 2.14
C GLY A 120 4.82 16.71 1.70
N ALA A 121 5.91 16.97 0.99
CA ALA A 121 6.87 15.93 0.60
C ALA A 121 7.61 15.32 1.79
N ALA A 122 8.09 16.15 2.72
CA ALA A 122 8.74 15.67 3.92
C ALA A 122 7.79 14.81 4.78
N ALA A 123 6.55 15.26 4.96
CA ALA A 123 5.52 14.50 5.66
C ALA A 123 5.23 13.16 4.98
N ALA A 124 5.09 13.16 3.64
CA ALA A 124 4.82 11.95 2.88
C ALA A 124 5.97 10.92 2.98
N VAL A 125 7.23 11.37 2.93
CA VAL A 125 8.40 10.49 3.11
C VAL A 125 8.42 9.88 4.51
N ILE A 126 8.22 10.69 5.56
CA ILE A 126 8.24 10.22 6.94
C ILE A 126 7.10 9.23 7.19
N ASP A 127 5.89 9.56 6.75
CA ASP A 127 4.72 8.68 6.84
C ASP A 127 4.99 7.34 6.13
N HIS A 128 5.60 7.37 4.94
CA HIS A 128 5.92 6.15 4.21
C HIS A 128 6.98 5.29 4.91
N ILE A 129 8.02 5.92 5.47
CA ILE A 129 9.07 5.23 6.24
C ILE A 129 8.46 4.55 7.47
N ILE A 130 7.58 5.25 8.20
CA ILE A 130 6.91 4.69 9.39
C ILE A 130 6.10 3.45 8.99
N LYS A 131 5.26 3.56 7.96
CA LYS A 131 4.43 2.45 7.47
C LYS A 131 5.26 1.25 7.04
N ASN A 132 6.33 1.48 6.27
CA ASN A 132 7.20 0.40 5.81
C ASN A 132 7.99 -0.24 6.95
N SER A 133 8.42 0.57 7.94
CA SER A 133 9.10 0.06 9.14
C SER A 133 8.18 -0.83 9.97
N VAL A 134 6.92 -0.44 10.14
CA VAL A 134 5.91 -1.25 10.82
C VAL A 134 5.74 -2.59 10.09
N THR A 135 5.56 -2.59 8.77
CA THR A 135 5.46 -3.82 7.98
C THR A 135 6.70 -4.71 8.12
N LEU A 136 7.90 -4.11 8.08
CA LEU A 136 9.16 -4.84 8.22
C LEU A 136 9.29 -5.49 9.61
N VAL A 137 8.96 -4.76 10.67
CA VAL A 137 9.03 -5.25 12.05
C VAL A 137 8.03 -6.37 12.28
N PHE A 138 6.77 -6.20 11.90
CA PHE A 138 5.76 -7.26 12.06
C PHE A 138 6.10 -8.51 11.22
N GLY A 139 6.60 -8.32 10.00
CA GLY A 139 7.09 -9.43 9.17
C GLY A 139 8.24 -10.18 9.84
N ALA A 140 9.22 -9.47 10.38
CA ALA A 140 10.35 -10.07 11.10
C ALA A 140 9.91 -10.81 12.37
N LEU A 141 8.99 -10.23 13.14
CA LEU A 141 8.41 -10.88 14.33
C LEU A 141 7.66 -12.15 13.97
N TYR A 142 6.90 -12.16 12.88
CA TYR A 142 6.21 -13.34 12.39
C TYR A 142 7.20 -14.45 12.03
N LEU A 143 8.24 -14.14 11.25
CA LEU A 143 9.27 -15.13 10.90
C LEU A 143 9.98 -15.70 12.12
N ALA A 144 10.33 -14.85 13.09
CA ALA A 144 10.93 -15.29 14.34
C ALA A 144 9.98 -16.19 15.13
N HIS A 145 8.69 -15.85 15.22
CA HIS A 145 7.70 -16.63 15.95
C HIS A 145 7.51 -18.03 15.36
N PHE A 146 7.49 -18.16 14.02
CA PHE A 146 7.35 -19.44 13.33
C PHE A 146 8.69 -20.15 13.08
N ASN A 147 9.81 -19.63 13.58
CA ASN A 147 11.17 -20.13 13.37
C ASN A 147 11.55 -20.31 11.88
N ILE A 148 10.94 -19.55 10.98
CA ILE A 148 11.20 -19.63 9.54
C ILE A 148 12.42 -18.78 9.23
N LYS A 149 13.45 -19.38 8.64
CA LYS A 149 14.65 -18.64 8.23
C LYS A 149 14.44 -18.02 6.85
N TRP A 150 14.93 -16.79 6.68
CA TRP A 150 14.88 -16.08 5.40
C TRP A 150 15.41 -16.89 4.21
N HIS A 151 16.46 -17.70 4.40
CA HIS A 151 17.04 -18.52 3.34
C HIS A 151 16.11 -19.65 2.88
N GLU A 152 15.31 -20.22 3.78
CA GLU A 152 14.36 -21.29 3.45
C GLU A 152 13.23 -20.77 2.53
N LEU A 153 12.81 -19.52 2.72
CA LEU A 153 11.81 -18.87 1.87
C LEU A 153 12.33 -18.58 0.45
N VAL A 154 13.61 -18.20 0.34
CA VAL A 154 14.25 -17.95 -0.96
C VAL A 154 14.39 -19.27 -1.74
N ASP A 155 14.74 -20.36 -1.07
CA ASP A 155 14.88 -21.69 -1.68
C ASP A 155 13.54 -22.27 -2.15
N ILE A 156 12.45 -22.08 -1.39
CA ILE A 156 11.10 -22.53 -1.78
C ILE A 156 10.66 -21.85 -3.09
N LYS A 157 10.93 -20.55 -3.24
CA LYS A 157 10.60 -19.82 -4.46
C LYS A 157 11.40 -20.33 -5.66
N GLY A 158 12.70 -20.59 -5.49
CA GLY A 158 13.56 -21.14 -6.54
C GLY A 158 13.22 -22.58 -6.97
N LYS A 159 12.52 -23.34 -6.12
CA LYS A 159 12.06 -24.71 -6.43
C LYS A 159 10.74 -24.76 -7.20
N ASN A 160 9.87 -23.76 -7.03
CA ASN A 160 8.58 -23.67 -7.74
C ASN A 160 8.70 -23.03 -9.13
N GLU A 161 9.83 -22.40 -9.45
CA GLU A 161 10.12 -21.80 -10.77
C GLU A 161 10.91 -22.73 -11.72
N LYS A 162 11.29 -23.94 -11.28
CA LYS A 162 11.92 -24.99 -12.09
C LYS A 162 10.91 -26.09 -12.44
#